data_AF-A0A1V2MED0-F1
#
_entry.id   AF-A0A1V2MED0-F1
#
_cell.length_a   1.000
_cell.length_b   1.000
_cell.length_c   1.000
_cell.angle_alpha   90.00
_cell.angle_beta   90.00
_cell.angle_gamma   90.00
#
_symmetry.space_group_name_H-M   'P 1'
#
loop_
_entity.id
_entity.type
_entity.pdbx_description
1 polymer ?
#
loop_
_entity_poly.entity_id
_entity_poly.type
_entity_poly.pdbx_seq_one_letter_code
_entity_poly.pdbx_strand_id
1 'polypeptide(L)'
;MQIIYIDILFMINFIMDIFIFFTGSLLYKRVPFKKLVLASTAAAILSCLVVMFPNLEKLSFNLYYIFLPCIPIILLYGIKNFLKVYLINFFCACMIGGVAFNVYFYSTTMLGSKASFILTILCGAIISFLTYYFLIAMRKKLLFIIGEAFISFELFGNTVNLKGIIDTGNMLYTAFSKEPVIIVALSKVKKYLGPELLKFVDEIDTGKESLKMLDKISLIPFNSVTSLGNKAFWKCSGLEKVILPAGLKHIGDSAFSGCRQITKLKLLSGLETIGDRAFSWCNKLEQIKIPDTVSHIGSEVFWMSSNLREIEVDKNNSNYSSENGVLMSKEKDVLIQCPEGKEGVYQMLDSVTSINSKAFFRCHKLTEVKLSNNIQSINEYTFKNCYNLIKVIFPNNLKSIKKCAFANCKNLNEISIPSSVSFLGDRAFAKCSRLISVTIPCSIGTETFLKCSQLQSVTILDGATSIGDRSFSNCQNLIKIKLANTIQSIGLSVFSKCHKLTNIILPENIDSLSNRLFSNCTELNKITISSNIKSIGYKTFMHCNNLVEITLPNTLVFVANVAFLDCNKIQKIYYNGSSQQWKSLTNSCLLPKNVSVIYF
;
A
#
# COMPACT_ATOMS: atom_id res chain seq x y z
N MET A 1 27.61 -26.20 20.70
CA MET A 1 27.42 -27.37 19.80
C MET A 1 27.29 -28.68 20.58
N GLN A 2 28.15 -29.00 21.56
CA GLN A 2 27.97 -30.22 22.38
C GLN A 2 26.82 -30.14 23.42
N ILE A 3 26.48 -28.96 23.94
CA ILE A 3 25.35 -28.79 24.89
C ILE A 3 23.99 -29.05 24.20
N ILE A 4 23.85 -28.67 22.93
CA ILE A 4 22.61 -28.89 22.14
C ILE A 4 22.41 -30.38 21.77
N TYR A 5 23.49 -31.16 21.72
CA TYR A 5 23.42 -32.59 21.38
C TYR A 5 22.93 -33.45 22.55
N ILE A 6 23.24 -33.04 23.80
CA ILE A 6 22.84 -33.74 25.02
C ILE A 6 21.32 -33.59 25.28
N ASP A 7 20.75 -32.42 25.03
CA ASP A 7 19.31 -32.16 25.22
C ASP A 7 18.43 -32.92 24.20
N ILE A 8 18.92 -33.11 22.98
CA ILE A 8 18.20 -33.85 21.93
C ILE A 8 18.20 -35.36 22.23
N LEU A 9 19.31 -35.92 22.70
CA LEU A 9 19.36 -37.34 23.11
C LEU A 9 18.48 -37.61 24.34
N PHE A 10 18.44 -36.68 25.30
CA PHE A 10 17.60 -36.80 26.49
C PHE A 10 16.11 -36.77 26.14
N MET A 11 15.69 -35.90 25.21
CA MET A 11 14.33 -35.91 24.68
C MET A 11 13.99 -37.20 23.93
N ILE A 12 14.91 -37.74 23.12
CA ILE A 12 14.67 -38.95 22.35
C ILE A 12 14.49 -40.16 23.27
N ASN A 13 15.32 -40.28 24.31
CA ASN A 13 15.19 -41.35 25.30
C ASN A 13 13.91 -41.20 26.13
N PHE A 14 13.54 -39.99 26.55
CA PHE A 14 12.29 -39.72 27.25
C PHE A 14 11.04 -40.08 26.42
N ILE A 15 11.08 -39.83 25.09
CA ILE A 15 9.99 -40.20 24.17
C ILE A 15 9.93 -41.73 23.98
N MET A 16 11.08 -42.41 23.94
CA MET A 16 11.14 -43.88 23.81
C MET A 16 10.65 -44.59 25.07
N ASP A 17 10.96 -44.07 26.26
CA ASP A 17 10.48 -44.62 27.55
C ASP A 17 8.96 -44.46 27.71
N ILE A 18 8.39 -43.34 27.25
CA ILE A 18 6.93 -43.14 27.17
C ILE A 18 6.30 -44.15 26.18
N PHE A 19 6.98 -44.43 25.07
CA PHE A 19 6.50 -45.39 24.07
C PHE A 19 6.46 -46.82 24.61
N ILE A 20 7.45 -47.23 25.41
CA ILE A 20 7.50 -48.55 26.05
C ILE A 20 6.40 -48.67 27.13
N PHE A 21 6.18 -47.63 27.93
CA PHE A 21 5.18 -47.62 29.01
C PHE A 21 3.73 -47.81 28.51
N PHE A 22 3.38 -47.26 27.34
CA PHE A 22 2.03 -47.36 26.77
C PHE A 22 1.72 -48.67 26.03
N THR A 23 2.74 -49.50 25.75
CA THR A 23 2.53 -50.79 25.07
C THR A 23 2.22 -51.96 26.02
N GLY A 24 2.26 -51.73 27.33
CA GLY A 24 2.25 -52.79 28.36
C GLY A 24 0.90 -53.25 28.93
N SER A 25 -0.25 -52.66 28.58
CA SER A 25 -1.55 -53.08 29.18
C SER A 25 -2.60 -53.47 28.15
N LEU A 26 -2.87 -54.78 28.09
CA LEU A 26 -3.89 -55.45 27.30
C LEU A 26 -5.31 -55.04 27.70
N LEU A 27 -6.16 -54.69 26.72
CA LEU A 27 -7.61 -54.94 26.72
C LEU A 27 -8.10 -55.00 25.25
N TYR A 28 -7.93 -56.17 24.63
CA TYR A 28 -8.28 -56.42 23.23
C TYR A 28 -9.69 -57.02 23.11
N LYS A 29 -10.54 -56.47 22.24
CA LYS A 29 -11.80 -57.13 21.84
C LYS A 29 -11.83 -57.33 20.32
N ARG A 30 -11.95 -58.59 19.89
CA ARG A 30 -12.19 -58.96 18.48
C ARG A 30 -13.58 -58.48 18.07
N VAL A 31 -13.69 -57.77 16.94
CA VAL A 31 -14.97 -57.32 16.38
C VAL A 31 -15.15 -57.92 14.98
N PRO A 32 -16.33 -58.48 14.64
CA PRO A 32 -16.60 -59.01 13.30
C PRO A 32 -16.66 -57.89 12.25
N PHE A 33 -16.15 -58.16 11.05
CA PHE A 33 -16.02 -57.21 9.94
C PHE A 33 -17.32 -56.44 9.60
N LYS A 34 -18.49 -57.09 9.69
CA LYS A 34 -19.80 -56.45 9.47
C LYS A 34 -20.10 -55.28 10.40
N LYS A 35 -19.57 -55.27 11.64
CA LYS A 35 -19.74 -54.13 12.57
C LYS A 35 -18.77 -52.98 12.29
N LEU A 36 -17.67 -53.22 11.57
CA LEU A 36 -16.68 -52.20 11.17
C LEU A 36 -17.23 -51.29 10.05
N VAL A 37 -18.02 -51.86 9.13
CA VAL A 37 -18.61 -51.16 7.97
C VAL A 37 -19.64 -50.10 8.39
N LEU A 38 -20.36 -50.32 9.51
CA LEU A 38 -21.38 -49.39 10.02
C LEU A 38 -20.81 -48.14 10.72
N ALA A 39 -19.50 -48.10 11.03
CA ALA A 39 -18.92 -47.06 11.90
C ALA A 39 -18.02 -46.03 11.18
N SER A 40 -17.83 -46.09 9.85
CA SER A 40 -16.97 -45.11 9.15
C SER A 40 -17.43 -44.79 7.72
N THR A 41 -17.09 -43.58 7.26
CA THR A 41 -17.33 -43.09 5.88
C THR A 41 -16.52 -43.83 4.80
N ALA A 42 -15.68 -44.81 5.17
CA ALA A 42 -14.97 -45.71 4.26
C ALA A 42 -15.81 -46.93 3.82
N ALA A 43 -17.10 -46.99 4.20
CA ALA A 43 -17.98 -48.12 3.91
C ALA A 43 -18.14 -48.44 2.40
N ALA A 44 -18.02 -47.44 1.52
CA ALA A 44 -18.23 -47.60 0.06
C ALA A 44 -17.06 -48.30 -0.66
N ILE A 45 -15.82 -48.10 -0.21
CA ILE A 45 -14.64 -48.73 -0.83
C ILE A 45 -14.46 -50.16 -0.32
N LEU A 46 -14.74 -50.40 0.96
CA LEU A 46 -14.71 -51.75 1.54
C LEU A 46 -15.80 -52.66 0.98
N SER A 47 -16.98 -52.13 0.65
CA SER A 47 -18.05 -52.90 -0.01
C SER A 47 -17.67 -53.28 -1.45
N CYS A 48 -16.97 -52.42 -2.19
CA CYS A 48 -16.43 -52.76 -3.51
C CYS A 48 -15.37 -53.87 -3.46
N LEU A 49 -14.52 -53.87 -2.43
CA LEU A 49 -13.47 -54.90 -2.25
C LEU A 49 -14.03 -56.28 -1.87
N VAL A 50 -15.11 -56.34 -1.08
CA VAL A 50 -15.80 -57.61 -0.74
C VAL A 50 -16.42 -58.27 -1.97
N VAL A 51 -16.94 -57.46 -2.91
CA VAL A 51 -17.47 -57.95 -4.20
C VAL A 51 -16.35 -58.53 -5.07
N MET A 52 -15.15 -57.94 -5.03
CA MET A 52 -14.00 -58.40 -5.81
C MET A 52 -13.26 -59.61 -5.21
N PHE A 53 -13.31 -59.80 -3.88
CA PHE A 53 -12.66 -60.92 -3.19
C PHE A 53 -13.56 -61.48 -2.07
N PRO A 54 -14.43 -62.47 -2.36
CA PRO A 54 -15.47 -62.94 -1.43
C PRO A 54 -14.97 -63.55 -0.12
N ASN A 55 -13.72 -64.02 -0.08
CA ASN A 55 -13.11 -64.61 1.11
C ASN A 55 -12.70 -63.59 2.18
N LEU A 56 -12.76 -62.27 1.89
CA LEU A 56 -12.45 -61.21 2.85
C LEU A 56 -13.39 -61.19 4.07
N GLU A 57 -14.65 -61.64 3.93
CA GLU A 57 -15.62 -61.66 5.03
C GLU A 57 -15.25 -62.64 6.17
N LYS A 58 -14.33 -63.58 5.92
CA LYS A 58 -13.90 -64.59 6.91
C LYS A 58 -12.72 -64.14 7.77
N LEU A 59 -12.13 -62.97 7.50
CA LEU A 59 -10.99 -62.44 8.25
C LEU A 59 -11.44 -61.73 9.53
N SER A 60 -10.77 -62.03 10.65
CA SER A 60 -10.89 -61.27 11.90
C SER A 60 -9.71 -60.31 12.02
N PHE A 61 -10.00 -59.01 12.13
CA PHE A 61 -8.99 -57.96 12.24
C PHE A 61 -8.84 -57.50 13.70
N ASN A 62 -7.61 -57.28 14.15
CA ASN A 62 -7.35 -56.55 15.39
C ASN A 62 -7.38 -55.04 15.08
N LEU A 63 -8.17 -54.27 15.83
CA LEU A 63 -8.15 -52.81 15.74
C LEU A 63 -6.82 -52.29 16.30
N TYR A 64 -5.86 -51.99 15.43
CA TYR A 64 -4.78 -51.06 15.77
C TYR A 64 -5.30 -49.64 15.54
N TYR A 65 -6.10 -49.13 16.48
CA TYR A 65 -6.18 -47.68 16.65
C TYR A 65 -4.93 -47.27 17.41
N ILE A 66 -4.05 -46.53 16.75
CA ILE A 66 -3.06 -45.72 17.45
C ILE A 66 -3.86 -44.65 18.21
N PHE A 67 -4.14 -44.93 19.48
CA PHE A 67 -4.14 -43.89 20.50
C PHE A 67 -2.69 -43.41 20.60
N LEU A 68 -2.29 -42.46 19.77
CA LEU A 68 -1.24 -41.51 20.18
C LEU A 68 -2.00 -40.28 20.68
N PRO A 69 -1.64 -39.76 21.86
CA PRO A 69 -2.37 -38.67 22.46
C PRO A 69 -2.33 -37.48 21.51
N CYS A 70 -3.41 -36.70 21.50
CA CYS A 70 -3.32 -35.31 21.10
C CYS A 70 -2.12 -34.69 21.83
N ILE A 71 -0.97 -34.56 21.18
CA ILE A 71 0.07 -33.65 21.67
C ILE A 71 -0.64 -32.29 21.71
N PRO A 72 -0.72 -31.62 22.86
CA PRO A 72 -1.51 -30.42 22.96
C PRO A 72 -0.99 -29.42 21.94
N ILE A 73 -1.86 -29.01 21.02
CA ILE A 73 -1.70 -27.84 20.15
C ILE A 73 -1.30 -26.59 20.99
N ILE A 74 -1.53 -26.65 22.30
CA ILE A 74 -1.14 -25.72 23.36
C ILE A 74 0.40 -25.52 23.46
N LEU A 75 1.26 -26.52 23.21
CA LEU A 75 2.72 -26.36 23.31
C LEU A 75 3.36 -25.59 22.15
N LEU A 76 2.59 -25.35 21.09
CA LEU A 76 3.04 -24.68 19.88
C LEU A 76 2.69 -23.17 19.85
N TYR A 77 2.13 -22.63 20.95
CA TYR A 77 1.67 -21.24 21.04
C TYR A 77 2.82 -20.21 21.11
N GLY A 78 4.06 -20.63 21.40
CA GLY A 78 5.22 -19.74 21.58
C GLY A 78 6.30 -19.74 20.49
N ILE A 79 6.20 -20.59 19.45
CA ILE A 79 7.27 -20.76 18.45
C ILE A 79 6.96 -19.97 17.17
N LYS A 80 7.92 -19.17 16.69
CA LYS A 80 7.79 -18.37 15.45
C LYS A 80 7.38 -19.23 14.25
N ASN A 81 6.49 -18.66 13.42
CA ASN A 81 5.70 -19.33 12.36
C ASN A 81 6.45 -20.29 11.42
N PHE A 82 7.75 -20.11 11.17
CA PHE A 82 8.51 -20.94 10.23
C PHE A 82 8.87 -22.33 10.79
N LEU A 83 9.26 -22.41 12.07
CA LEU A 83 9.68 -23.67 12.71
C LEU A 83 8.48 -24.61 12.95
N LYS A 84 7.30 -24.01 13.18
CA LYS A 84 6.00 -24.67 13.40
C LYS A 84 5.57 -25.52 12.20
N VAL A 85 5.75 -24.98 10.99
CA VAL A 85 5.43 -25.66 9.73
C VAL A 85 6.43 -26.79 9.45
N TYR A 86 7.71 -26.58 9.79
CA TYR A 86 8.76 -27.58 9.59
C TYR A 86 8.56 -28.83 10.48
N LEU A 87 8.19 -28.63 11.75
CA LEU A 87 7.88 -29.71 12.69
C LEU A 87 6.65 -30.52 12.25
N ILE A 88 5.58 -29.85 11.80
CA ILE A 88 4.38 -30.53 11.28
C ILE A 88 4.73 -31.40 10.06
N ASN A 89 5.51 -30.86 9.11
CA ASN A 89 5.94 -31.61 7.94
C ASN A 89 6.85 -32.80 8.30
N PHE A 90 7.73 -32.63 9.29
CA PHE A 90 8.61 -33.71 9.79
C PHE A 90 7.82 -34.86 10.42
N PHE A 91 6.85 -34.56 11.30
CA PHE A 91 6.01 -35.59 11.91
C PHE A 91 5.13 -36.33 10.87
N CYS A 92 4.57 -35.62 9.89
CA CYS A 92 3.84 -36.24 8.79
C CYS A 92 4.73 -37.18 7.96
N ALA A 93 5.99 -36.80 7.68
CA ALA A 93 6.92 -37.65 6.94
C ALA A 93 7.27 -38.95 7.69
N CYS A 94 7.46 -38.90 9.02
CA CYS A 94 7.72 -40.07 9.84
C CYS A 94 6.53 -41.04 9.89
N MET A 95 5.28 -40.55 9.91
CA MET A 95 4.08 -41.39 9.88
C MET A 95 3.94 -42.15 8.55
N ILE A 96 4.30 -41.51 7.43
CA ILE A 96 4.26 -42.13 6.10
C ILE A 96 5.32 -43.23 5.98
N GLY A 97 6.53 -42.99 6.49
CA GLY A 97 7.62 -43.97 6.49
C GLY A 97 7.30 -45.22 7.32
N GLY A 98 6.71 -45.06 8.50
CA GLY A 98 6.36 -46.19 9.39
C GLY A 98 5.23 -47.09 8.84
N VAL A 99 4.25 -46.51 8.16
CA VAL A 99 3.14 -47.27 7.53
C VAL A 99 3.63 -48.04 6.30
N ALA A 100 4.48 -47.43 5.46
CA ALA A 100 5.04 -48.08 4.28
C ALA A 100 5.95 -49.29 4.65
N PHE A 101 6.73 -49.17 5.72
CA PHE A 101 7.63 -50.24 6.18
C PHE A 101 6.86 -51.45 6.73
N ASN A 102 5.76 -51.22 7.45
CA ASN A 102 4.89 -52.29 7.97
C ASN A 102 4.15 -53.04 6.85
N VAL A 103 3.66 -52.32 5.82
CA VAL A 103 3.00 -52.93 4.65
C VAL A 103 3.98 -53.77 3.84
N TYR A 104 5.22 -53.34 3.68
CA TYR A 104 6.28 -54.14 3.04
C TYR A 104 6.56 -55.42 3.82
N PHE A 105 6.83 -55.31 5.12
CA PHE A 105 7.21 -56.47 5.95
C PHE A 105 6.12 -57.56 6.00
N TYR A 106 4.85 -57.16 6.11
CA TYR A 106 3.72 -58.10 6.16
C TYR A 106 3.34 -58.68 4.79
N SER A 107 3.65 -57.98 3.69
CA SER A 107 3.38 -58.50 2.34
C SER A 107 4.52 -59.37 1.81
N THR A 108 5.76 -59.18 2.26
CA THR A 108 6.89 -60.05 1.90
C THR A 108 6.73 -61.47 2.42
N THR A 109 6.07 -61.66 3.57
CA THR A 109 5.80 -62.99 4.15
C THR A 109 4.66 -63.74 3.45
N MET A 110 3.84 -63.07 2.63
CA MET A 110 2.63 -63.62 2.03
C MET A 110 2.64 -63.67 0.48
N LEU A 111 3.34 -62.75 -0.21
CA LEU A 111 3.17 -62.53 -1.66
C LEU A 111 4.49 -62.59 -2.47
N GLY A 112 5.63 -62.80 -1.83
CA GLY A 112 6.95 -62.78 -2.48
C GLY A 112 7.50 -61.35 -2.73
N SER A 113 8.83 -61.22 -2.79
CA SER A 113 9.54 -59.93 -2.68
C SER A 113 9.20 -58.93 -3.79
N LYS A 114 9.01 -59.37 -5.05
CA LYS A 114 8.66 -58.47 -6.17
C LYS A 114 7.25 -57.90 -6.06
N ALA A 115 6.25 -58.70 -5.70
CA ALA A 115 4.86 -58.23 -5.57
C ALA A 115 4.68 -57.35 -4.33
N SER A 116 5.35 -57.69 -3.22
CA SER A 116 5.40 -56.88 -2.00
C SER A 116 6.08 -55.52 -2.21
N PHE A 117 7.15 -55.48 -3.00
CA PHE A 117 7.83 -54.23 -3.38
C PHE A 117 6.93 -53.32 -4.23
N ILE A 118 6.23 -53.89 -5.22
CA ILE A 118 5.27 -53.14 -6.05
C ILE A 118 4.10 -52.62 -5.20
N LEU A 119 3.55 -53.44 -4.30
CA LEU A 119 2.46 -53.04 -3.41
C LEU A 119 2.90 -51.93 -2.45
N THR A 120 4.15 -51.99 -1.98
CA THR A 120 4.72 -50.96 -1.10
C THR A 120 4.96 -49.65 -1.84
N ILE A 121 5.43 -49.70 -3.09
CA ILE A 121 5.55 -48.51 -3.94
C ILE A 121 4.18 -47.89 -4.22
N LEU A 122 3.17 -48.71 -4.54
CA LEU A 122 1.80 -48.24 -4.80
C LEU A 122 1.17 -47.63 -3.55
N CYS A 123 1.30 -48.28 -2.40
CA CYS A 123 0.83 -47.74 -1.12
C CYS A 123 1.58 -46.46 -0.74
N GLY A 124 2.91 -46.40 -0.92
CA GLY A 124 3.72 -45.20 -0.69
C GLY A 124 3.36 -44.04 -1.62
N ALA A 125 3.05 -44.34 -2.89
CA ALA A 125 2.58 -43.35 -3.87
C ALA A 125 1.18 -42.84 -3.53
N ILE A 126 0.26 -43.72 -3.13
CA ILE A 126 -1.10 -43.35 -2.71
C ILE A 126 -1.06 -42.54 -1.42
N ILE A 127 -0.24 -42.92 -0.44
CA ILE A 127 -0.09 -42.17 0.81
C ILE A 127 0.60 -40.84 0.55
N SER A 128 1.62 -40.76 -0.31
CA SER A 128 2.21 -39.48 -0.72
C SER A 128 1.22 -38.60 -1.47
N PHE A 129 0.38 -39.17 -2.33
CA PHE A 129 -0.67 -38.46 -3.06
C PHE A 129 -1.74 -37.93 -2.12
N LEU A 130 -2.22 -38.75 -1.17
CA LEU A 130 -3.18 -38.36 -0.14
C LEU A 130 -2.58 -37.37 0.85
N THR A 131 -1.30 -37.48 1.19
CA THR A 131 -0.60 -36.52 2.07
C THR A 131 -0.32 -35.22 1.34
N TYR A 132 0.03 -35.25 0.05
CA TYR A 132 0.11 -34.05 -0.80
C TYR A 132 -1.26 -33.37 -0.91
N TYR A 133 -2.34 -34.13 -1.11
CA TYR A 133 -3.70 -33.60 -1.12
C TYR A 133 -4.14 -33.12 0.27
N PHE A 134 -3.75 -33.79 1.33
CA PHE A 134 -4.02 -33.40 2.72
C PHE A 134 -3.20 -32.17 3.11
N LEU A 135 -1.95 -32.03 2.67
CA LEU A 135 -1.10 -30.86 2.86
C LEU A 135 -1.55 -29.70 1.97
N ILE A 136 -2.13 -29.95 0.79
CA ILE A 136 -2.82 -28.93 -0.01
C ILE A 136 -4.15 -28.55 0.62
N ALA A 137 -4.91 -29.51 1.16
CA ALA A 137 -6.15 -29.26 1.88
C ALA A 137 -5.88 -28.56 3.21
N MET A 138 -4.75 -28.82 3.85
CA MET A 138 -4.23 -28.17 5.05
C MET A 138 -3.49 -26.88 4.74
N ARG A 139 -2.91 -26.67 3.55
CA ARG A 139 -2.45 -25.35 3.09
C ARG A 139 -3.63 -24.49 2.70
N LYS A 140 -4.64 -25.05 2.05
CA LYS A 140 -5.92 -24.38 1.78
C LYS A 140 -6.64 -24.10 3.10
N LYS A 141 -6.69 -25.05 4.05
CA LYS A 141 -7.19 -24.86 5.41
C LYS A 141 -6.28 -23.99 6.28
N LEU A 142 -4.96 -23.93 6.11
CA LEU A 142 -4.08 -22.98 6.82
C LEU A 142 -4.20 -21.60 6.20
N LEU A 143 -4.39 -21.46 4.88
CA LEU A 143 -4.82 -20.21 4.26
C LEU A 143 -6.24 -19.83 4.74
N PHE A 144 -7.08 -20.82 5.04
CA PHE A 144 -8.41 -20.64 5.64
C PHE A 144 -8.35 -20.29 7.13
N ILE A 145 -7.42 -20.85 7.91
CA ILE A 145 -7.25 -20.68 9.37
C ILE A 145 -6.38 -19.45 9.67
N ILE A 146 -5.41 -19.13 8.83
CA ILE A 146 -4.72 -17.82 8.80
C ILE A 146 -5.65 -16.74 8.21
N GLY A 147 -6.70 -17.18 7.51
CA GLY A 147 -7.82 -16.38 7.01
C GLY A 147 -9.09 -16.49 7.85
N GLU A 148 -9.03 -16.98 9.10
CA GLU A 148 -10.18 -16.92 9.99
C GLU A 148 -10.31 -15.50 10.53
N ALA A 149 -11.36 -14.86 10.04
CA ALA A 149 -11.84 -13.57 10.49
C ALA A 149 -12.19 -13.64 11.98
N PHE A 150 -11.49 -12.86 12.80
CA PHE A 150 -12.07 -12.43 14.07
C PHE A 150 -13.09 -11.34 13.76
N ILE A 151 -14.38 -11.68 13.69
CA ILE A 151 -15.45 -10.73 13.94
C ILE A 151 -15.42 -10.47 15.45
N SER A 152 -15.14 -9.23 15.86
CA SER A 152 -15.23 -8.84 17.26
C SER A 152 -16.41 -7.90 17.45
N PHE A 153 -17.14 -8.06 18.54
CA PHE A 153 -18.23 -7.16 18.92
C PHE A 153 -18.02 -6.73 20.37
N GLU A 154 -18.31 -5.47 20.66
CA GLU A 154 -18.35 -4.93 22.02
C GLU A 154 -19.78 -4.47 22.28
N LEU A 155 -20.34 -4.96 23.40
CA LEU A 155 -21.62 -4.51 23.93
C LEU A 155 -21.33 -3.38 24.92
N PHE A 156 -21.82 -2.18 24.63
CA PHE A 156 -21.92 -1.09 25.60
C PHE A 156 -23.42 -0.78 25.74
N GLY A 157 -24.04 -1.20 26.85
CA GLY A 157 -25.49 -1.00 27.08
C GLY A 157 -26.37 -1.62 25.97
N ASN A 158 -27.34 -0.84 25.46
CA ASN A 158 -28.28 -1.26 24.40
C ASN A 158 -27.73 -1.08 22.97
N THR A 159 -26.43 -0.80 22.81
CA THR A 159 -25.79 -0.55 21.51
C THR A 159 -24.88 -1.72 21.09
N VAL A 160 -25.03 -2.17 19.84
CA VAL A 160 -24.23 -3.24 19.22
C VAL A 160 -23.24 -2.63 18.23
N ASN A 161 -21.93 -2.79 18.48
CA ASN A 161 -20.86 -2.32 17.60
C ASN A 161 -20.22 -3.48 16.80
N LEU A 162 -20.32 -3.46 15.47
CA LEU A 162 -19.74 -4.45 14.54
C LEU A 162 -18.26 -4.13 14.21
N LYS A 163 -17.27 -4.90 14.67
CA LYS A 163 -15.86 -4.73 14.24
C LYS A 163 -15.49 -5.78 13.16
N GLY A 164 -15.54 -5.37 11.90
CA GLY A 164 -14.86 -5.99 10.75
C GLY A 164 -15.55 -7.17 10.05
N ILE A 165 -15.57 -7.15 8.70
CA ILE A 165 -15.78 -8.31 7.82
C ILE A 165 -14.58 -8.39 6.87
N ILE A 166 -14.01 -9.59 6.69
CA ILE A 166 -12.92 -9.84 5.71
C ILE A 166 -13.53 -10.51 4.47
N ASP A 167 -13.35 -9.90 3.31
CA ASP A 167 -13.72 -10.44 1.99
C ASP A 167 -12.83 -11.64 1.60
N THR A 168 -13.41 -12.83 1.57
CA THR A 168 -12.75 -14.07 1.11
C THR A 168 -13.17 -14.48 -0.31
N GLY A 169 -13.84 -13.60 -1.08
CA GLY A 169 -14.22 -13.90 -2.46
C GLY A 169 -15.41 -14.84 -2.63
N ASN A 170 -16.13 -15.17 -1.54
CA ASN A 170 -17.44 -15.80 -1.54
C ASN A 170 -18.30 -15.15 -0.45
N MET A 171 -19.57 -14.86 -0.75
CA MET A 171 -20.51 -14.25 0.20
C MET A 171 -20.71 -15.14 1.45
N LEU A 172 -20.86 -14.48 2.59
CA LEU A 172 -20.84 -15.00 3.96
C LEU A 172 -21.90 -16.09 4.27
N TYR A 173 -21.46 -17.12 4.99
CA TYR A 173 -22.26 -17.85 5.98
C TYR A 173 -21.44 -17.91 7.27
N THR A 174 -22.12 -17.74 8.40
CA THR A 174 -21.65 -18.24 9.69
C THR A 174 -22.71 -19.17 10.25
N ALA A 175 -22.26 -20.32 10.73
CA ALA A 175 -23.06 -21.30 11.45
C ALA A 175 -22.49 -21.38 12.87
N PHE A 176 -23.40 -21.37 13.85
CA PHE A 176 -23.22 -21.61 15.29
C PHE A 176 -23.03 -20.38 16.21
N SER A 177 -24.18 -19.94 16.72
CA SER A 177 -24.43 -19.23 18.00
C SER A 177 -23.81 -17.82 18.19
N LYS A 178 -24.65 -16.86 18.62
CA LYS A 178 -24.32 -15.43 18.91
C LYS A 178 -23.83 -14.61 17.70
N GLU A 179 -24.69 -14.42 16.68
CA GLU A 179 -24.27 -13.90 15.36
C GLU A 179 -25.26 -12.90 14.69
N PRO A 180 -24.79 -12.08 13.70
CA PRO A 180 -25.40 -10.85 13.16
C PRO A 180 -26.16 -11.01 11.81
N VAL A 181 -26.91 -9.98 11.36
CA VAL A 181 -27.74 -10.02 10.12
C VAL A 181 -27.62 -8.74 9.25
N ILE A 182 -27.37 -8.87 7.94
CA ILE A 182 -27.80 -7.92 6.89
C ILE A 182 -28.45 -8.70 5.74
N ILE A 183 -29.64 -8.26 5.35
CA ILE A 183 -30.56 -8.89 4.41
C ILE A 183 -30.12 -8.65 2.96
N VAL A 184 -29.98 -9.72 2.18
CA VAL A 184 -29.94 -9.68 0.72
C VAL A 184 -31.33 -10.06 0.19
N ALA A 185 -31.82 -9.40 -0.86
CA ALA A 185 -33.12 -9.70 -1.46
C ALA A 185 -33.25 -11.18 -1.84
N LEU A 186 -34.23 -11.87 -1.24
CA LEU A 186 -34.49 -13.31 -1.34
C LEU A 186 -34.53 -13.82 -2.79
N SER A 187 -35.09 -13.02 -3.69
CA SER A 187 -35.25 -13.33 -5.12
C SER A 187 -33.93 -13.55 -5.88
N LYS A 188 -32.79 -13.08 -5.34
CA LYS A 188 -31.47 -13.21 -5.99
C LYS A 188 -30.62 -14.37 -5.46
N VAL A 189 -30.98 -14.92 -4.30
CA VAL A 189 -30.19 -15.94 -3.59
C VAL A 189 -30.80 -17.33 -3.72
N LYS A 190 -32.09 -17.45 -4.08
CA LYS A 190 -32.85 -18.72 -4.16
C LYS A 190 -32.16 -19.80 -5.03
N LYS A 191 -31.46 -19.41 -6.11
CA LYS A 191 -30.74 -20.33 -7.01
C LYS A 191 -29.41 -20.90 -6.48
N TYR A 192 -28.91 -20.38 -5.36
CA TYR A 192 -27.62 -20.77 -4.78
C TYR A 192 -27.77 -21.54 -3.46
N LEU A 193 -29.00 -21.77 -3.01
CA LEU A 193 -29.29 -22.53 -1.80
C LEU A 193 -29.25 -24.03 -2.10
N GLY A 194 -28.72 -24.81 -1.15
CA GLY A 194 -28.79 -26.27 -1.19
C GLY A 194 -30.21 -26.78 -0.95
N PRO A 195 -30.53 -28.03 -1.34
CA PRO A 195 -31.89 -28.56 -1.34
C PRO A 195 -32.59 -28.57 0.04
N GLU A 196 -31.87 -28.73 1.15
CA GLU A 196 -32.46 -28.64 2.51
C GLU A 196 -32.84 -27.21 2.90
N LEU A 197 -32.02 -26.22 2.52
CA LEU A 197 -32.29 -24.80 2.79
C LEU A 197 -33.39 -24.24 1.86
N LEU A 198 -33.51 -24.75 0.63
CA LEU A 198 -34.64 -24.47 -0.25
C LEU A 198 -35.96 -24.97 0.34
N LYS A 199 -35.95 -26.18 0.90
CA LYS A 199 -37.11 -26.79 1.55
C LYS A 199 -37.59 -25.99 2.77
N PHE A 200 -36.64 -25.56 3.61
CA PHE A 200 -36.91 -24.70 4.76
C PHE A 200 -37.47 -23.32 4.36
N VAL A 201 -36.98 -22.73 3.26
CA VAL A 201 -37.48 -21.46 2.72
C VAL A 201 -38.89 -21.61 2.14
N ASP A 202 -39.18 -22.71 1.43
CA ASP A 202 -40.51 -22.99 0.87
C ASP A 202 -41.54 -23.36 1.96
N GLU A 203 -41.12 -23.93 3.10
CA GLU A 203 -41.97 -24.19 4.27
C GLU A 203 -42.35 -22.89 5.02
N ILE A 204 -41.47 -21.88 5.03
CA ILE A 204 -41.77 -20.54 5.57
C ILE A 204 -42.72 -19.76 4.65
N ASP A 205 -42.53 -19.83 3.33
CA ASP A 205 -43.41 -19.18 2.33
C ASP A 205 -44.83 -19.79 2.30
N THR A 206 -45.01 -21.04 2.77
CA THR A 206 -46.29 -21.77 2.74
C THR A 206 -47.07 -21.77 4.06
N GLY A 207 -46.54 -21.12 5.11
CA GLY A 207 -47.26 -20.86 6.36
C GLY A 207 -47.66 -22.10 7.16
N LYS A 208 -46.96 -23.24 7.01
CA LYS A 208 -47.27 -24.46 7.77
C LYS A 208 -46.58 -24.49 9.14
N GLU A 209 -47.37 -24.78 10.17
CA GLU A 209 -47.01 -24.84 11.58
C GLU A 209 -45.86 -25.82 11.89
N SER A 210 -44.65 -25.30 12.06
CA SER A 210 -43.66 -25.88 12.97
C SER A 210 -42.97 -24.78 13.78
N LEU A 211 -43.78 -24.08 14.58
CA LEU A 211 -43.40 -22.96 15.44
C LEU A 211 -42.65 -23.36 16.73
N LYS A 212 -42.26 -24.63 16.92
CA LYS A 212 -41.67 -25.11 18.19
C LYS A 212 -40.14 -24.95 18.32
N MET A 213 -39.48 -24.31 17.36
CA MET A 213 -38.02 -24.08 17.40
C MET A 213 -37.62 -22.59 17.40
N LEU A 214 -38.60 -21.70 17.59
CA LEU A 214 -38.42 -20.24 17.52
C LEU A 214 -38.00 -19.57 18.84
N ASP A 215 -38.03 -20.26 19.99
CA ASP A 215 -37.67 -19.68 21.29
C ASP A 215 -36.16 -19.42 21.51
N LYS A 216 -35.31 -19.67 20.48
CA LYS A 216 -33.84 -19.57 20.60
C LYS A 216 -33.16 -18.74 19.51
N ILE A 217 -33.91 -18.02 18.66
CA ILE A 217 -33.36 -17.20 17.58
C ILE A 217 -33.72 -15.73 17.81
N SER A 218 -32.79 -14.97 18.39
CA SER A 218 -32.92 -13.51 18.51
C SER A 218 -32.64 -12.84 17.17
N LEU A 219 -33.68 -12.56 16.38
CA LEU A 219 -33.59 -11.76 15.16
C LEU A 219 -33.45 -10.28 15.55
N ILE A 220 -32.27 -9.67 15.34
CA ILE A 220 -32.14 -8.21 15.38
C ILE A 220 -32.77 -7.65 14.09
N PRO A 221 -33.86 -6.88 14.17
CA PRO A 221 -34.46 -6.30 12.98
C PRO A 221 -33.44 -5.43 12.24
N PHE A 222 -33.37 -5.52 10.91
CA PHE A 222 -32.46 -4.69 10.09
C PHE A 222 -32.50 -3.20 10.48
N ASN A 223 -33.68 -2.69 10.86
CA ASN A 223 -33.87 -1.29 11.26
C ASN A 223 -33.37 -0.92 12.66
N SER A 224 -33.02 -1.88 13.52
CA SER A 224 -32.44 -1.57 14.84
C SER A 224 -30.92 -1.42 14.82
N VAL A 225 -30.27 -1.60 13.66
CA VAL A 225 -28.83 -1.34 13.49
C VAL A 225 -28.59 0.16 13.44
N THR A 226 -27.90 0.69 14.45
CA THR A 226 -27.62 2.12 14.61
C THR A 226 -26.16 2.50 14.30
N SER A 227 -25.24 1.55 14.23
CA SER A 227 -23.85 1.82 13.84
C SER A 227 -23.29 0.70 12.94
N LEU A 228 -22.42 1.11 12.01
CA LEU A 228 -21.46 0.23 11.36
C LEU A 228 -20.11 0.52 12.00
N GLY A 229 -19.48 -0.47 12.63
CA GLY A 229 -18.18 -0.23 13.24
C GLY A 229 -17.05 -0.18 12.20
N ASN A 230 -15.84 0.07 12.72
CA ASN A 230 -14.67 0.25 11.89
C ASN A 230 -14.41 -0.99 11.02
N LYS A 231 -14.09 -0.76 9.75
CA LYS A 231 -13.79 -1.80 8.75
C LYS A 231 -14.92 -2.82 8.50
N ALA A 232 -16.17 -2.49 8.82
CA ALA A 232 -17.31 -3.41 8.70
C ALA A 232 -17.44 -4.11 7.33
N PHE A 233 -17.04 -3.48 6.23
CA PHE A 233 -17.02 -4.03 4.86
C PHE A 233 -15.66 -3.80 4.19
N TRP A 234 -14.59 -3.73 4.98
CA TRP A 234 -13.27 -3.40 4.45
C TRP A 234 -12.83 -4.43 3.41
N LYS A 235 -12.44 -3.93 2.25
CA LYS A 235 -12.03 -4.69 1.07
C LYS A 235 -13.07 -5.67 0.54
N CYS A 236 -14.37 -5.49 0.83
CA CYS A 236 -15.46 -6.17 0.13
C CYS A 236 -15.52 -5.73 -1.33
N SER A 237 -14.57 -6.20 -2.11
CA SER A 237 -14.20 -5.72 -3.43
C SER A 237 -15.24 -6.09 -4.49
N GLY A 238 -15.99 -7.17 -4.27
CA GLY A 238 -17.13 -7.59 -5.09
C GLY A 238 -18.46 -6.92 -4.72
N LEU A 239 -18.52 -6.08 -3.68
CA LEU A 239 -19.76 -5.47 -3.20
C LEU A 239 -20.25 -4.41 -4.20
N GLU A 240 -21.39 -4.67 -4.86
CA GLU A 240 -21.95 -3.77 -5.89
C GLU A 240 -23.08 -2.88 -5.37
N LYS A 241 -23.92 -3.43 -4.49
CA LYS A 241 -25.12 -2.78 -3.97
C LYS A 241 -25.15 -2.94 -2.46
N VAL A 242 -25.45 -1.84 -1.79
CA VAL A 242 -25.60 -1.78 -0.34
C VAL A 242 -26.89 -1.03 -0.03
N ILE A 243 -27.71 -1.63 0.84
CA ILE A 243 -28.86 -0.96 1.43
C ILE A 243 -28.48 -0.71 2.90
N LEU A 244 -28.50 0.57 3.31
CA LEU A 244 -28.23 0.95 4.69
C LEU A 244 -29.53 0.94 5.51
N PRO A 245 -29.47 0.53 6.79
CA PRO A 245 -30.65 0.53 7.65
C PRO A 245 -31.11 1.96 7.97
N ALA A 246 -32.43 2.14 8.10
CA ALA A 246 -33.02 3.47 8.29
C ALA A 246 -32.62 4.14 9.61
N GLY A 247 -32.35 3.35 10.65
CA GLY A 247 -31.90 3.82 11.97
C GLY A 247 -30.39 4.04 12.08
N LEU A 248 -29.63 3.95 10.98
CA LEU A 248 -28.17 4.05 11.02
C LEU A 248 -27.71 5.47 11.35
N LYS A 249 -27.01 5.62 12.48
CA LYS A 249 -26.45 6.88 12.97
C LYS A 249 -24.97 7.03 12.67
N HIS A 250 -24.20 5.94 12.64
CA HIS A 250 -22.74 6.01 12.56
C HIS A 250 -22.16 5.06 11.50
N ILE A 251 -21.24 5.56 10.68
CA ILE A 251 -20.38 4.76 9.81
C ILE A 251 -18.95 4.90 10.31
N GLY A 252 -18.36 3.80 10.78
CA GLY A 252 -17.02 3.77 11.34
C GLY A 252 -15.89 3.93 10.32
N ASP A 253 -14.68 4.05 10.85
CA ASP A 253 -13.48 4.26 10.06
C ASP A 253 -13.26 3.11 9.08
N SER A 254 -12.98 3.46 7.83
CA SER A 254 -12.72 2.51 6.75
C SER A 254 -13.84 1.48 6.54
N ALA A 255 -15.07 1.75 7.00
CA ALA A 255 -16.18 0.80 6.96
C ALA A 255 -16.42 0.23 5.56
N PHE A 256 -16.40 1.03 4.50
CA PHE A 256 -16.53 0.60 3.10
C PHE A 256 -15.23 0.77 2.31
N SER A 257 -14.10 0.90 3.00
CA SER A 257 -12.83 1.13 2.32
C SER A 257 -12.45 -0.09 1.49
N GLY A 258 -12.19 0.10 0.19
CA GLY A 258 -11.85 -0.99 -0.73
C GLY A 258 -13.06 -1.69 -1.35
N CYS A 259 -14.28 -1.19 -1.14
CA CYS A 259 -15.49 -1.65 -1.84
C CYS A 259 -15.51 -1.15 -3.30
N ARG A 260 -14.63 -1.72 -4.12
CA ARG A 260 -14.29 -1.22 -5.47
C ARG A 260 -15.44 -1.24 -6.47
N GLN A 261 -16.47 -2.05 -6.23
CA GLN A 261 -17.56 -2.27 -7.18
C GLN A 261 -18.85 -1.50 -6.84
N ILE A 262 -18.90 -0.79 -5.70
CA ILE A 262 -20.07 0.00 -5.34
C ILE A 262 -20.23 1.12 -6.38
N THR A 263 -21.37 1.14 -7.06
CA THR A 263 -21.70 2.15 -8.08
C THR A 263 -22.59 3.26 -7.52
N LYS A 264 -23.50 2.89 -6.61
CA LYS A 264 -24.44 3.79 -5.94
C LYS A 264 -24.54 3.39 -4.47
N LEU A 265 -24.47 4.39 -3.60
CA LEU A 265 -24.71 4.25 -2.17
C LEU A 265 -25.59 5.41 -1.71
N LYS A 266 -26.75 5.09 -1.14
CA LYS A 266 -27.64 6.10 -0.57
C LYS A 266 -27.41 6.18 0.93
N LEU A 267 -26.88 7.31 1.39
CA LEU A 267 -26.86 7.66 2.81
C LEU A 267 -28.24 8.22 3.19
N LEU A 268 -28.79 7.74 4.31
CA LEU A 268 -30.14 8.09 4.76
C LEU A 268 -30.09 9.19 5.82
N SER A 269 -31.17 9.99 5.90
CA SER A 269 -31.35 10.94 7.01
C SER A 269 -31.44 10.18 8.33
N GLY A 270 -30.89 10.76 9.40
CA GLY A 270 -30.62 10.10 10.67
C GLY A 270 -29.15 9.70 10.86
N LEU A 271 -28.35 9.68 9.79
CA LEU A 271 -26.90 9.48 9.86
C LEU A 271 -26.23 10.72 10.46
N GLU A 272 -25.49 10.55 11.55
CA GLU A 272 -24.83 11.60 12.31
C GLU A 272 -23.34 11.70 11.97
N THR A 273 -22.64 10.57 11.82
CA THR A 273 -21.18 10.55 11.62
C THR A 273 -20.69 9.59 10.53
N ILE A 274 -19.63 10.01 9.82
CA ILE A 274 -18.89 9.22 8.84
C ILE A 274 -17.40 9.25 9.20
N GLY A 275 -16.82 8.09 9.48
CA GLY A 275 -15.44 7.94 9.96
C GLY A 275 -14.36 8.12 8.90
N ASP A 276 -13.12 8.07 9.36
CA ASP A 276 -11.92 8.25 8.54
C ASP A 276 -11.85 7.21 7.43
N ARG A 277 -11.61 7.65 6.19
CA ARG A 277 -11.46 6.77 5.01
C ARG A 277 -12.65 5.84 4.77
N ALA A 278 -13.84 6.13 5.33
CA ALA A 278 -15.00 5.25 5.30
C ALA A 278 -15.36 4.76 3.89
N PHE A 279 -15.22 5.58 2.86
CA PHE A 279 -15.50 5.24 1.46
C PHE A 279 -14.26 5.34 0.56
N SER A 280 -13.07 5.09 1.12
CA SER A 280 -11.83 5.12 0.35
C SER A 280 -11.75 3.93 -0.62
N TRP A 281 -11.11 4.09 -1.77
CA TRP A 281 -10.99 3.04 -2.79
C TRP A 281 -12.33 2.50 -3.31
N CYS A 282 -13.41 3.28 -3.22
CA CYS A 282 -14.71 2.98 -3.83
C CYS A 282 -14.68 3.39 -5.31
N ASN A 283 -13.86 2.68 -6.09
CA ASN A 283 -13.43 3.13 -7.42
C ASN A 283 -14.55 3.25 -8.46
N LYS A 284 -15.71 2.61 -8.27
CA LYS A 284 -16.87 2.72 -9.17
C LYS A 284 -17.96 3.70 -8.68
N LEU A 285 -17.81 4.26 -7.48
CA LEU A 285 -18.79 5.20 -6.95
C LEU A 285 -18.62 6.52 -7.70
N GLU A 286 -19.68 6.97 -8.39
CA GLU A 286 -19.62 8.17 -9.23
C GLU A 286 -20.13 9.42 -8.51
N GLN A 287 -21.14 9.26 -7.66
CA GLN A 287 -21.79 10.35 -6.93
C GLN A 287 -22.18 9.87 -5.53
N ILE A 288 -22.18 10.79 -4.57
CA ILE A 288 -22.71 10.53 -3.23
C ILE A 288 -23.36 11.79 -2.67
N LYS A 289 -24.47 11.61 -1.95
CA LYS A 289 -25.14 12.69 -1.24
C LYS A 289 -24.99 12.51 0.27
N ILE A 290 -24.43 13.52 0.94
CA ILE A 290 -24.36 13.62 2.40
C ILE A 290 -25.71 14.14 2.91
N PRO A 291 -26.38 13.43 3.85
CA PRO A 291 -27.69 13.84 4.36
C PRO A 291 -27.59 15.03 5.32
N ASP A 292 -28.75 15.61 5.63
CA ASP A 292 -28.93 16.80 6.48
C ASP A 292 -28.44 16.62 7.92
N THR A 293 -28.52 15.40 8.44
CA THR A 293 -28.17 15.08 9.84
C THR A 293 -26.67 14.87 10.11
N VAL A 294 -25.83 14.77 9.07
CA VAL A 294 -24.39 14.49 9.28
C VAL A 294 -23.71 15.71 9.87
N SER A 295 -23.19 15.56 11.08
CA SER A 295 -22.45 16.59 11.83
C SER A 295 -20.95 16.40 11.77
N HIS A 296 -20.47 15.20 11.43
CA HIS A 296 -19.03 14.91 11.34
C HIS A 296 -18.67 14.01 10.15
N ILE A 297 -17.72 14.49 9.34
CA ILE A 297 -17.06 13.75 8.26
C ILE A 297 -15.57 13.65 8.58
N GLY A 298 -15.06 12.43 8.67
CA GLY A 298 -13.67 12.12 8.98
C GLY A 298 -12.69 12.54 7.88
N SER A 299 -11.41 12.28 8.13
CA SER A 299 -10.34 12.56 7.17
C SER A 299 -10.35 11.56 6.01
N GLU A 300 -10.04 12.04 4.81
CA GLU A 300 -9.79 11.18 3.63
C GLU A 300 -10.96 10.22 3.30
N VAL A 301 -12.22 10.59 3.61
CA VAL A 301 -13.41 9.73 3.45
C VAL A 301 -13.50 9.12 2.06
N PHE A 302 -13.24 9.89 1.01
CA PHE A 302 -13.27 9.41 -0.39
C PHE A 302 -11.89 9.24 -1.02
N TRP A 303 -10.84 9.02 -0.23
CA TRP A 303 -9.48 8.86 -0.74
C TRP A 303 -9.39 7.68 -1.71
N MET A 304 -8.73 7.88 -2.85
CA MET A 304 -8.55 6.89 -3.91
C MET A 304 -9.85 6.42 -4.58
N SER A 305 -10.98 7.11 -4.38
CA SER A 305 -12.25 6.80 -5.06
C SER A 305 -12.29 7.47 -6.43
N SER A 306 -11.55 6.89 -7.37
CA SER A 306 -11.12 7.52 -8.63
C SER A 306 -12.25 7.95 -9.59
N ASN A 307 -13.43 7.34 -9.55
CA ASN A 307 -14.55 7.74 -10.43
C ASN A 307 -15.55 8.67 -9.75
N LEU A 308 -15.38 9.00 -8.47
CA LEU A 308 -16.26 9.94 -7.79
C LEU A 308 -16.07 11.31 -8.45
N ARG A 309 -17.13 11.82 -9.10
CA ARG A 309 -17.14 13.10 -9.81
C ARG A 309 -17.89 14.19 -9.05
N GLU A 310 -18.71 13.80 -8.09
CA GLU A 310 -19.63 14.71 -7.40
C GLU A 310 -19.91 14.26 -5.96
N ILE A 311 -19.77 15.20 -5.03
CA ILE A 311 -20.25 15.09 -3.66
C ILE A 311 -21.31 16.18 -3.49
N GLU A 312 -22.53 15.76 -3.22
CA GLU A 312 -23.63 16.65 -2.85
C GLU A 312 -23.81 16.62 -1.33
N VAL A 313 -24.23 17.72 -0.75
CA VAL A 313 -24.67 17.82 0.65
C VAL A 313 -26.11 18.32 0.63
N ASP A 314 -26.97 17.72 1.45
CA ASP A 314 -28.33 18.22 1.62
C ASP A 314 -28.33 19.70 2.06
N LYS A 315 -29.22 20.49 1.45
CA LYS A 315 -29.34 21.94 1.70
C LYS A 315 -29.60 22.28 3.17
N ASN A 316 -30.25 21.37 3.90
CA ASN A 316 -30.60 21.53 5.30
C ASN A 316 -29.46 21.11 6.25
N ASN A 317 -28.35 20.58 5.75
CA ASN A 317 -27.21 20.23 6.60
C ASN A 317 -26.65 21.48 7.29
N SER A 318 -26.40 21.39 8.60
CA SER A 318 -25.96 22.52 9.43
C SER A 318 -24.44 22.71 9.49
N ASN A 319 -23.64 21.73 9.05
CA ASN A 319 -22.18 21.72 9.20
C ASN A 319 -21.42 21.79 7.87
N TYR A 320 -22.01 21.24 6.82
CA TYR A 320 -21.38 21.10 5.50
C TYR A 320 -22.27 21.72 4.42
N SER A 321 -21.65 21.97 3.27
CA SER A 321 -22.36 22.31 2.04
C SER A 321 -21.62 21.73 0.84
N SER A 322 -22.28 21.75 -0.32
CA SER A 322 -21.65 21.47 -1.60
C SER A 322 -22.03 22.52 -2.61
N GLU A 323 -21.08 22.86 -3.47
CA GLU A 323 -21.33 23.65 -4.68
C GLU A 323 -20.48 23.07 -5.80
N ASN A 324 -21.00 23.05 -7.03
CA ASN A 324 -20.31 22.47 -8.18
C ASN A 324 -19.79 21.04 -7.92
N GLY A 325 -20.46 20.25 -7.07
CA GLY A 325 -20.09 18.87 -6.74
C GLY A 325 -18.83 18.67 -5.90
N VAL A 326 -18.36 19.70 -5.18
CA VAL A 326 -17.27 19.57 -4.19
C VAL A 326 -17.80 19.72 -2.76
N LEU A 327 -17.12 19.09 -1.79
CA LEU A 327 -17.45 19.19 -0.37
C LEU A 327 -16.82 20.44 0.25
N MET A 328 -17.62 21.21 0.98
CA MET A 328 -17.24 22.48 1.59
C MET A 328 -17.77 22.60 3.03
N SER A 329 -17.25 23.57 3.79
CA SER A 329 -17.88 24.03 5.04
C SER A 329 -19.29 24.57 4.78
N LYS A 330 -20.13 24.67 5.82
CA LYS A 330 -21.47 25.26 5.71
C LYS A 330 -21.44 26.66 5.07
N GLU A 331 -20.51 27.49 5.52
CA GLU A 331 -20.33 28.89 5.06
C GLU A 331 -19.68 29.00 3.66
N LYS A 332 -19.28 27.88 3.04
CA LYS A 332 -18.59 27.82 1.73
C LYS A 332 -17.28 28.63 1.70
N ASP A 333 -16.65 28.84 2.85
CA ASP A 333 -15.37 29.53 3.03
C ASP A 333 -14.16 28.58 3.02
N VAL A 334 -14.39 27.28 3.28
CA VAL A 334 -13.37 26.24 3.26
C VAL A 334 -13.73 25.17 2.22
N LEU A 335 -12.85 24.95 1.24
CA LEU A 335 -12.95 23.79 0.36
C LEU A 335 -12.32 22.57 1.05
N ILE A 336 -13.15 21.60 1.39
CA ILE A 336 -12.75 20.41 2.16
C ILE A 336 -12.20 19.34 1.23
N GLN A 337 -12.97 18.98 0.18
CA GLN A 337 -12.57 17.93 -0.74
C GLN A 337 -13.21 18.09 -2.13
N CYS A 338 -12.38 18.07 -3.16
CA CYS A 338 -12.76 17.87 -4.55
C CYS A 338 -12.68 16.37 -4.88
N PRO A 339 -13.70 15.79 -5.54
CA PRO A 339 -13.65 14.38 -5.97
C PRO A 339 -12.52 14.10 -6.96
N GLU A 340 -11.86 12.93 -6.86
CA GLU A 340 -10.73 12.55 -7.74
C GLU A 340 -11.12 12.43 -9.21
N GLY A 341 -12.38 12.03 -9.46
CA GLY A 341 -12.97 11.87 -10.80
C GLY A 341 -13.62 13.13 -11.33
N LYS A 342 -13.55 14.27 -10.63
CA LYS A 342 -14.04 15.54 -11.15
C LYS A 342 -13.22 15.97 -12.36
N GLU A 343 -13.90 16.38 -13.43
CA GLU A 343 -13.30 16.55 -14.75
C GLU A 343 -13.40 17.97 -15.30
N GLY A 344 -12.53 18.27 -16.25
CA GLY A 344 -12.52 19.54 -16.97
C GLY A 344 -12.01 20.71 -16.14
N VAL A 345 -12.67 21.87 -16.30
CA VAL A 345 -12.32 23.13 -15.66
C VAL A 345 -13.09 23.26 -14.35
N TYR A 346 -12.38 23.51 -13.25
CA TYR A 346 -12.99 23.83 -11.96
C TYR A 346 -12.79 25.31 -11.62
N GLN A 347 -13.91 26.02 -11.41
CA GLN A 347 -13.92 27.40 -10.92
C GLN A 347 -14.30 27.40 -9.45
N MET A 348 -13.37 27.86 -8.61
CA MET A 348 -13.59 28.01 -7.17
C MET A 348 -14.51 29.21 -6.90
N LEU A 349 -15.40 29.08 -5.91
CA LEU A 349 -16.25 30.19 -5.48
C LEU A 349 -15.42 31.30 -4.83
N ASP A 350 -15.82 32.54 -5.04
CA ASP A 350 -15.16 33.70 -4.44
C ASP A 350 -15.23 33.69 -2.91
N SER A 351 -16.28 33.09 -2.32
CA SER A 351 -16.41 32.94 -0.87
C SER A 351 -15.29 32.10 -0.23
N VAL A 352 -14.59 31.25 -0.99
CA VAL A 352 -13.55 30.37 -0.46
C VAL A 352 -12.32 31.17 -0.06
N THR A 353 -11.97 31.12 1.22
CA THR A 353 -10.79 31.77 1.81
C THR A 353 -9.67 30.77 2.11
N SER A 354 -9.99 29.46 2.24
CA SER A 354 -9.00 28.42 2.49
C SER A 354 -9.31 27.07 1.83
N ILE A 355 -8.27 26.28 1.62
CA ILE A 355 -8.33 24.96 0.98
C ILE A 355 -7.64 23.94 1.90
N ASN A 356 -8.31 22.85 2.26
CA ASN A 356 -7.68 21.82 3.07
C ASN A 356 -6.47 21.18 2.37
N SER A 357 -5.53 20.68 3.18
CA SER A 357 -4.45 19.83 2.67
C SER A 357 -5.04 18.63 1.93
N LYS A 358 -4.45 18.26 0.78
CA LYS A 358 -4.94 17.19 -0.11
C LYS A 358 -6.34 17.38 -0.71
N ALA A 359 -6.95 18.57 -0.63
CA ALA A 359 -8.32 18.76 -1.12
C ALA A 359 -8.53 18.42 -2.61
N PHE A 360 -7.52 18.57 -3.47
CA PHE A 360 -7.55 18.17 -4.88
C PHE A 360 -6.59 17.00 -5.17
N PHE A 361 -6.18 16.24 -4.15
CA PHE A 361 -5.20 15.18 -4.32
C PHE A 361 -5.71 14.16 -5.34
N ARG A 362 -4.91 13.86 -6.36
CA ARG A 362 -5.27 12.94 -7.46
C ARG A 362 -6.58 13.30 -8.20
N CYS A 363 -6.96 14.58 -8.27
CA CYS A 363 -7.97 15.03 -9.24
C CYS A 363 -7.41 14.91 -10.67
N HIS A 364 -7.35 13.67 -11.16
CA HIS A 364 -6.60 13.25 -12.33
C HIS A 364 -7.36 13.49 -13.63
N LYS A 365 -8.62 13.92 -13.56
CA LYS A 365 -9.42 14.34 -14.72
C LYS A 365 -9.59 15.85 -14.86
N LEU A 366 -9.17 16.64 -13.86
CA LEU A 366 -9.15 18.10 -13.97
C LEU A 366 -8.06 18.53 -14.95
N THR A 367 -8.38 19.50 -15.80
CA THR A 367 -7.46 20.10 -16.77
C THR A 367 -7.07 21.52 -16.37
N GLU A 368 -7.97 22.25 -15.71
CA GLU A 368 -7.72 23.61 -15.24
C GLU A 368 -8.39 23.87 -13.90
N VAL A 369 -7.73 24.65 -13.04
CA VAL A 369 -8.29 25.15 -11.79
C VAL A 369 -8.10 26.65 -11.69
N LYS A 370 -9.20 27.39 -11.53
CA LYS A 370 -9.18 28.81 -11.18
C LYS A 370 -9.45 28.96 -9.69
N LEU A 371 -8.44 29.46 -8.95
CA LEU A 371 -8.57 29.71 -7.52
C LEU A 371 -9.34 31.01 -7.25
N SER A 372 -9.97 31.08 -6.08
CA SER A 372 -10.58 32.31 -5.57
C SER A 372 -9.52 33.38 -5.29
N ASN A 373 -9.90 34.65 -5.49
CA ASN A 373 -9.08 35.82 -5.16
C ASN A 373 -8.80 35.96 -3.65
N ASN A 374 -9.50 35.21 -2.79
CA ASN A 374 -9.31 35.25 -1.35
C ASN A 374 -8.30 34.22 -0.82
N ILE A 375 -7.74 33.36 -1.70
CA ILE A 375 -6.76 32.34 -1.30
C ILE A 375 -5.37 32.95 -1.11
N GLN A 376 -4.85 32.86 0.12
CA GLN A 376 -3.50 33.32 0.45
C GLN A 376 -2.45 32.19 0.48
N SER A 377 -2.86 30.93 0.58
CA SER A 377 -1.94 29.79 0.72
C SER A 377 -2.47 28.55 0.02
N ILE A 378 -1.61 27.87 -0.73
CA ILE A 378 -1.86 26.52 -1.25
C ILE A 378 -1.23 25.52 -0.30
N ASN A 379 -2.07 24.72 0.35
CA ASN A 379 -1.66 23.82 1.42
C ASN A 379 -0.91 22.57 0.92
N GLU A 380 -0.43 21.76 1.86
CA GLU A 380 0.38 20.60 1.53
C GLU A 380 -0.40 19.60 0.69
N TYR A 381 0.25 19.09 -0.35
CA TYR A 381 -0.29 18.06 -1.25
C TYR A 381 -1.60 18.43 -1.97
N THR A 382 -2.04 19.70 -1.95
CA THR A 382 -3.37 20.10 -2.46
C THR A 382 -3.67 19.55 -3.85
N PHE A 383 -2.77 19.71 -4.82
CA PHE A 383 -2.90 19.23 -6.21
C PHE A 383 -1.93 18.09 -6.53
N LYS A 384 -1.35 17.41 -5.53
CA LYS A 384 -0.39 16.34 -5.79
C LYS A 384 -1.07 15.24 -6.60
N ASN A 385 -0.37 14.75 -7.63
CA ASN A 385 -0.84 13.72 -8.57
C ASN A 385 -2.04 14.13 -9.45
N CYS A 386 -2.32 15.42 -9.66
CA CYS A 386 -3.28 15.84 -10.69
C CYS A 386 -2.66 15.67 -12.08
N TYR A 387 -2.67 14.44 -12.61
CA TYR A 387 -1.89 14.07 -13.79
C TYR A 387 -2.29 14.82 -15.08
N ASN A 388 -3.56 15.21 -15.21
CA ASN A 388 -4.07 15.92 -16.39
C ASN A 388 -4.20 17.43 -16.21
N LEU A 389 -3.80 17.96 -15.05
CA LEU A 389 -3.84 19.40 -14.80
C LEU A 389 -2.80 20.09 -15.68
N ILE A 390 -3.27 20.94 -16.59
CA ILE A 390 -2.48 21.70 -17.56
C ILE A 390 -2.17 23.09 -17.00
N LYS A 391 -3.15 23.70 -16.34
CA LYS A 391 -3.11 25.11 -15.93
C LYS A 391 -3.73 25.33 -14.56
N VAL A 392 -3.15 26.27 -13.81
CA VAL A 392 -3.74 26.79 -12.58
C VAL A 392 -3.66 28.32 -12.59
N ILE A 393 -4.80 28.97 -12.40
CA ILE A 393 -4.87 30.42 -12.30
C ILE A 393 -4.78 30.78 -10.81
N PHE A 394 -3.63 31.33 -10.42
CA PHE A 394 -3.38 31.81 -9.06
C PHE A 394 -3.97 33.20 -8.83
N PRO A 395 -4.40 33.52 -7.59
CA PRO A 395 -4.80 34.87 -7.24
C PRO A 395 -3.57 35.76 -6.99
N ASN A 396 -3.71 37.06 -7.21
CA ASN A 396 -2.60 38.02 -7.13
C ASN A 396 -2.06 38.24 -5.71
N ASN A 397 -2.82 37.86 -4.67
CA ASN A 397 -2.45 38.00 -3.26
C ASN A 397 -1.86 36.71 -2.65
N LEU A 398 -1.63 35.66 -3.46
CA LEU A 398 -1.10 34.38 -3.00
C LEU A 398 0.26 34.57 -2.31
N LYS A 399 0.39 34.13 -1.06
CA LYS A 399 1.61 34.30 -0.24
C LYS A 399 2.50 33.07 -0.23
N SER A 400 1.92 31.87 -0.27
CA SER A 400 2.71 30.64 -0.13
C SER A 400 2.17 29.46 -0.93
N ILE A 401 3.11 28.63 -1.40
CA ILE A 401 2.85 27.33 -2.02
C ILE A 401 3.60 26.29 -1.20
N LYS A 402 2.88 25.48 -0.43
CA LYS A 402 3.48 24.57 0.56
C LYS A 402 4.03 23.29 -0.07
N LYS A 403 4.63 22.47 0.80
CA LYS A 403 5.27 21.20 0.48
C LYS A 403 4.41 20.33 -0.42
N CYS A 404 5.01 19.86 -1.51
CA CYS A 404 4.39 18.94 -2.48
C CYS A 404 3.05 19.42 -3.09
N ALA A 405 2.71 20.70 -3.03
CA ALA A 405 1.41 21.22 -3.49
C ALA A 405 1.03 20.76 -4.90
N PHE A 406 1.96 20.78 -5.86
CA PHE A 406 1.78 20.39 -7.26
C PHE A 406 2.66 19.20 -7.66
N ALA A 407 3.18 18.44 -6.69
CA ALA A 407 4.06 17.33 -7.00
C ALA A 407 3.38 16.32 -7.94
N ASN A 408 4.08 15.91 -9.01
CA ASN A 408 3.62 14.95 -10.00
C ASN A 408 2.40 15.42 -10.83
N CYS A 409 2.19 16.73 -10.98
CA CYS A 409 1.28 17.29 -12.01
C CYS A 409 1.97 17.21 -13.38
N LYS A 410 1.99 16.01 -13.96
CA LYS A 410 2.82 15.69 -15.13
C LYS A 410 2.50 16.53 -16.37
N ASN A 411 1.25 17.00 -16.50
CA ASN A 411 0.79 17.80 -17.63
C ASN A 411 0.86 19.32 -17.41
N LEU A 412 1.24 19.78 -16.22
CA LEU A 412 1.28 21.20 -15.90
C LEU A 412 2.37 21.88 -16.74
N ASN A 413 1.96 22.79 -17.61
CA ASN A 413 2.86 23.50 -18.54
C ASN A 413 2.76 25.03 -18.41
N GLU A 414 1.59 25.56 -18.03
CA GLU A 414 1.32 26.98 -17.82
C GLU A 414 1.27 27.29 -16.33
N ILE A 415 2.32 27.92 -15.80
CA ILE A 415 2.32 28.44 -14.43
C ILE A 415 2.94 29.82 -14.37
N SER A 416 2.22 30.75 -13.75
CA SER A 416 2.68 32.10 -13.45
C SER A 416 2.64 32.30 -11.94
N ILE A 417 3.78 32.09 -11.25
CA ILE A 417 3.88 32.29 -9.80
C ILE A 417 3.79 33.80 -9.51
N PRO A 418 2.78 34.29 -8.77
CA PRO A 418 2.63 35.72 -8.48
C PRO A 418 3.82 36.26 -7.67
N SER A 419 4.18 37.53 -7.88
CA SER A 419 5.27 38.19 -7.14
C SER A 419 5.03 38.29 -5.63
N SER A 420 3.77 38.17 -5.20
CA SER A 420 3.38 38.15 -3.79
C SER A 420 3.80 36.88 -3.03
N VAL A 421 4.20 35.82 -3.75
CA VAL A 421 4.59 34.55 -3.15
C VAL A 421 5.96 34.70 -2.49
N SER A 422 6.03 34.59 -1.16
CA SER A 422 7.26 34.68 -0.38
C SER A 422 7.83 33.32 0.03
N PHE A 423 7.09 32.22 -0.20
CA PHE A 423 7.51 30.88 0.19
C PHE A 423 7.12 29.80 -0.83
N LEU A 424 8.13 29.05 -1.31
CA LEU A 424 7.97 27.82 -2.09
C LEU A 424 8.51 26.62 -1.30
N GLY A 425 7.60 25.75 -0.86
CA GLY A 425 7.93 24.60 -0.04
C GLY A 425 8.57 23.42 -0.79
N ASP A 426 9.13 22.49 -0.02
CA ASP A 426 9.82 21.32 -0.55
C ASP A 426 8.98 20.53 -1.56
N ARG A 427 9.58 20.16 -2.69
CA ARG A 427 8.97 19.36 -3.76
C ARG A 427 7.68 19.98 -4.32
N ALA A 428 7.42 21.28 -4.14
CA ALA A 428 6.15 21.90 -4.54
C ALA A 428 5.78 21.61 -6.00
N PHE A 429 6.75 21.62 -6.92
CA PHE A 429 6.58 21.33 -8.35
C PHE A 429 7.39 20.10 -8.81
N ALA A 430 7.76 19.20 -7.89
CA ALA A 430 8.58 18.04 -8.24
C ALA A 430 7.84 17.16 -9.25
N LYS A 431 8.52 16.76 -10.33
CA LYS A 431 8.00 15.94 -11.44
C LYS A 431 6.86 16.61 -12.23
N CYS A 432 6.79 17.95 -12.28
CA CYS A 432 5.99 18.68 -13.27
C CYS A 432 6.67 18.58 -14.64
N SER A 433 6.57 17.40 -15.27
CA SER A 433 7.40 17.01 -16.41
C SER A 433 7.15 17.77 -17.71
N ARG A 434 6.05 18.53 -17.82
CA ARG A 434 5.73 19.37 -19.00
C ARG A 434 5.92 20.87 -18.75
N LEU A 435 6.41 21.27 -17.58
CA LEU A 435 6.70 22.67 -17.30
C LEU A 435 7.86 23.14 -18.18
N ILE A 436 7.65 24.20 -18.96
CA ILE A 436 8.62 24.71 -19.94
C ILE A 436 9.49 25.82 -19.35
N SER A 437 8.88 26.74 -18.62
CA SER A 437 9.56 27.90 -18.03
C SER A 437 8.93 28.30 -16.71
N VAL A 438 9.71 28.89 -15.81
CA VAL A 438 9.19 29.45 -14.55
C VAL A 438 9.96 30.70 -14.12
N THR A 439 9.22 31.69 -13.64
CA THR A 439 9.75 32.86 -12.93
C THR A 439 9.44 32.70 -11.45
N ILE A 440 10.45 32.85 -10.60
CA ILE A 440 10.40 32.53 -9.18
C ILE A 440 10.72 33.80 -8.36
N PRO A 441 9.78 34.31 -7.55
CA PRO A 441 9.96 35.57 -6.82
C PRO A 441 10.66 35.44 -5.46
N CYS A 442 10.88 34.22 -4.95
CA CYS A 442 11.32 33.98 -3.57
C CYS A 442 12.25 32.76 -3.45
N SER A 443 12.75 32.52 -2.23
CA SER A 443 13.61 31.38 -1.93
C SER A 443 12.93 30.04 -2.21
N ILE A 444 13.74 29.06 -2.61
CA ILE A 444 13.28 27.78 -3.15
C ILE A 444 13.55 26.66 -2.16
N GLY A 445 12.53 25.87 -1.79
CA GLY A 445 12.67 24.69 -0.95
C GLY A 445 13.41 23.51 -1.62
N THR A 446 13.69 22.48 -0.83
CA THR A 446 14.37 21.25 -1.29
C THR A 446 13.56 20.53 -2.36
N GLU A 447 14.21 20.13 -3.45
CA GLU A 447 13.63 19.35 -4.56
C GLU A 447 12.43 20.03 -5.24
N THR A 448 12.26 21.35 -5.11
CA THR A 448 11.07 22.09 -5.57
C THR A 448 10.71 21.81 -7.03
N PHE A 449 11.67 21.81 -7.95
CA PHE A 449 11.50 21.48 -9.37
C PHE A 449 12.21 20.19 -9.79
N LEU A 450 12.46 19.27 -8.83
CA LEU A 450 13.13 17.99 -9.09
C LEU A 450 12.43 17.25 -10.24
N LYS A 451 13.20 16.81 -11.24
CA LYS A 451 12.70 16.06 -12.42
C LYS A 451 11.63 16.81 -13.24
N CYS A 452 11.68 18.15 -13.31
CA CYS A 452 10.94 18.90 -14.33
C CYS A 452 11.66 18.77 -15.69
N SER A 453 11.50 17.61 -16.32
CA SER A 453 12.33 17.19 -17.46
C SER A 453 12.22 18.06 -18.71
N GLN A 454 11.12 18.77 -18.91
CA GLN A 454 10.93 19.70 -20.05
C GLN A 454 11.24 21.16 -19.73
N LEU A 455 11.70 21.45 -18.50
CA LEU A 455 12.03 22.81 -18.08
C LEU A 455 13.24 23.29 -18.88
N GLN A 456 13.07 24.36 -19.67
CA GLN A 456 14.09 24.93 -20.55
C GLN A 456 14.67 26.23 -20.00
N SER A 457 13.86 27.04 -19.32
CA SER A 457 14.29 28.33 -18.78
C SER A 457 13.80 28.58 -17.37
N VAL A 458 14.67 29.14 -16.53
CA VAL A 458 14.36 29.52 -15.15
C VAL A 458 14.86 30.94 -14.91
N THR A 459 14.00 31.78 -14.32
CA THR A 459 14.39 33.10 -13.81
C THR A 459 14.07 33.18 -12.33
N ILE A 460 15.09 33.37 -11.49
CA ILE A 460 14.94 33.63 -10.06
C ILE A 460 15.14 35.13 -9.83
N LEU A 461 14.18 35.78 -9.19
CA LEU A 461 14.16 37.23 -8.93
C LEU A 461 14.80 37.58 -7.58
N ASP A 462 15.03 38.88 -7.35
CA ASP A 462 15.80 39.39 -6.21
C ASP A 462 15.17 39.14 -4.83
N GLY A 463 13.94 38.65 -4.76
CA GLY A 463 13.33 38.20 -3.50
C GLY A 463 13.86 36.84 -2.99
N ALA A 464 14.72 36.14 -3.74
CA ALA A 464 15.28 34.85 -3.34
C ALA A 464 16.65 34.98 -2.66
N THR A 465 16.77 34.49 -1.43
CA THR A 465 18.04 34.43 -0.67
C THR A 465 18.69 33.05 -0.70
N SER A 466 17.93 31.99 -1.02
CA SER A 466 18.44 30.61 -1.00
C SER A 466 17.79 29.69 -2.03
N ILE A 467 18.56 28.70 -2.46
CA ILE A 467 18.12 27.62 -3.34
C ILE A 467 18.36 26.27 -2.64
N GLY A 468 17.30 25.55 -2.30
CA GLY A 468 17.38 24.27 -1.59
C GLY A 468 17.95 23.10 -2.41
N ASP A 469 18.35 22.05 -1.70
CA ASP A 469 18.98 20.84 -2.25
C ASP A 469 18.18 20.23 -3.40
N ARG A 470 18.88 19.82 -4.48
CA ARG A 470 18.30 19.12 -5.65
C ARG A 470 17.12 19.85 -6.31
N SER A 471 16.95 21.15 -6.06
CA SER A 471 15.79 21.92 -6.53
C SER A 471 15.59 21.88 -8.03
N PHE A 472 16.64 21.87 -8.84
CA PHE A 472 16.59 21.69 -10.30
C PHE A 472 17.24 20.38 -10.77
N SER A 473 17.40 19.40 -9.86
CA SER A 473 18.07 18.16 -10.23
C SER A 473 17.24 17.39 -11.26
N ASN A 474 17.90 16.87 -12.28
CA ASN A 474 17.32 16.11 -13.38
C ASN A 474 16.30 16.92 -14.22
N CYS A 475 16.47 18.24 -14.29
CA CYS A 475 15.86 19.10 -15.30
C CYS A 475 16.65 18.98 -16.61
N GLN A 476 16.48 17.85 -17.29
CA GLN A 476 17.36 17.43 -18.39
C GLN A 476 17.39 18.40 -19.57
N ASN A 477 16.33 19.15 -19.81
CA ASN A 477 16.23 20.15 -20.88
C ASN A 477 16.56 21.59 -20.45
N LEU A 478 17.04 21.82 -19.23
CA LEU A 478 17.34 23.17 -18.75
C LEU A 478 18.53 23.75 -19.52
N ILE A 479 18.28 24.80 -20.31
CA ILE A 479 19.29 25.47 -21.14
C ILE A 479 19.75 26.76 -20.48
N LYS A 480 18.80 27.58 -20.01
CA LYS A 480 19.06 28.94 -19.50
C LYS A 480 18.59 29.06 -18.06
N ILE A 481 19.46 29.54 -17.19
CA ILE A 481 19.09 29.95 -15.84
C ILE A 481 19.63 31.34 -15.51
N LYS A 482 18.75 32.20 -15.01
CA LYS A 482 19.11 33.48 -14.42
C LYS A 482 18.94 33.38 -12.90
N LEU A 483 20.04 33.55 -12.19
CA LEU A 483 20.10 33.60 -10.73
C LEU A 483 20.05 35.06 -10.27
N ALA A 484 19.39 35.31 -9.15
CA ALA A 484 19.37 36.63 -8.50
C ALA A 484 20.69 36.89 -7.75
N ASN A 485 21.13 38.14 -7.71
CA ASN A 485 22.35 38.51 -6.99
C ASN A 485 22.17 38.47 -5.47
N THR A 486 20.93 38.50 -4.97
CA THR A 486 20.58 38.39 -3.55
C THR A 486 20.73 36.98 -2.97
N ILE A 487 21.03 35.97 -3.80
CA ILE A 487 21.23 34.59 -3.35
C ILE A 487 22.51 34.47 -2.50
N GLN A 488 22.34 34.00 -1.28
CA GLN A 488 23.40 33.78 -0.28
C GLN A 488 23.76 32.30 -0.13
N SER A 489 22.89 31.38 -0.57
CA SER A 489 23.16 29.93 -0.44
C SER A 489 22.55 29.10 -1.58
N ILE A 490 23.33 28.13 -2.05
CA ILE A 490 22.94 27.15 -3.07
C ILE A 490 23.21 25.74 -2.53
N GLY A 491 22.14 24.96 -2.38
CA GLY A 491 22.15 23.62 -1.79
C GLY A 491 22.87 22.56 -2.64
N LEU A 492 22.89 21.34 -2.14
CA LEU A 492 23.55 20.19 -2.74
C LEU A 492 22.87 19.76 -4.05
N SER A 493 23.67 19.44 -5.07
CA SER A 493 23.19 18.83 -6.33
C SER A 493 22.10 19.61 -7.07
N VAL A 494 22.03 20.93 -6.89
CA VAL A 494 20.95 21.79 -7.42
C VAL A 494 20.77 21.64 -8.93
N PHE A 495 21.84 21.65 -9.71
CA PHE A 495 21.79 21.48 -11.17
C PHE A 495 22.24 20.08 -11.64
N SER A 496 22.31 19.10 -10.73
CA SER A 496 22.77 17.77 -11.12
C SER A 496 21.85 17.15 -12.17
N LYS A 497 22.41 16.63 -13.27
CA LYS A 497 21.71 16.07 -14.45
C LYS A 497 20.91 17.09 -15.26
N CYS A 498 21.32 18.36 -15.25
CA CYS A 498 20.86 19.36 -16.23
C CYS A 498 21.67 19.23 -17.52
N HIS A 499 21.40 18.17 -18.29
CA HIS A 499 22.23 17.77 -19.43
C HIS A 499 22.42 18.88 -20.47
N LYS A 500 21.40 19.70 -20.72
CA LYS A 500 21.42 20.80 -21.72
C LYS A 500 21.93 22.16 -21.20
N LEU A 501 22.38 22.25 -19.94
CA LEU A 501 22.84 23.52 -19.38
C LEU A 501 24.19 23.86 -20.01
N THR A 502 24.25 24.94 -20.80
CA THR A 502 25.45 25.32 -21.57
C THR A 502 26.32 26.34 -20.86
N ASN A 503 25.69 27.30 -20.16
CA ASN A 503 26.35 28.34 -19.39
C ASN A 503 25.53 28.70 -18.15
N ILE A 504 26.19 29.25 -17.15
CA ILE A 504 25.57 29.77 -15.93
C ILE A 504 26.44 30.88 -15.35
N ILE A 505 25.79 31.96 -14.90
CA ILE A 505 26.43 33.01 -14.11
C ILE A 505 26.07 32.74 -12.65
N LEU A 506 27.09 32.56 -11.82
CA LEU A 506 26.92 32.33 -10.38
C LEU A 506 26.77 33.67 -9.65
N PRO A 507 25.92 33.73 -8.60
CA PRO A 507 25.81 34.93 -7.78
C PRO A 507 27.14 35.25 -7.07
N GLU A 508 27.36 36.52 -6.73
CA GLU A 508 28.60 36.94 -6.06
C GLU A 508 28.58 36.68 -4.55
N ASN A 509 27.40 36.56 -3.93
CA ASN A 509 27.25 36.47 -2.47
C ASN A 509 27.37 35.04 -1.90
N ILE A 510 27.89 34.09 -2.67
CA ILE A 510 28.15 32.71 -2.23
C ILE A 510 29.64 32.47 -2.01
N ASP A 511 29.98 31.66 -1.00
CA ASP A 511 31.37 31.38 -0.60
C ASP A 511 31.87 29.98 -1.03
N SER A 512 30.99 29.13 -1.56
CA SER A 512 31.30 27.74 -1.84
C SER A 512 30.40 27.14 -2.92
N LEU A 513 30.95 26.19 -3.68
CA LEU A 513 30.18 25.34 -4.60
C LEU A 513 29.94 23.99 -3.95
N SER A 514 28.65 23.66 -3.77
CA SER A 514 28.21 22.48 -3.04
C SER A 514 28.49 21.15 -3.78
N ASN A 515 28.39 20.03 -3.06
CA ASN A 515 28.64 18.71 -3.64
C ASN A 515 27.70 18.41 -4.82
N ARG A 516 28.26 17.91 -5.92
CA ARG A 516 27.56 17.54 -7.16
C ARG A 516 26.73 18.65 -7.80
N LEU A 517 27.01 19.93 -7.50
CA LEU A 517 26.22 21.07 -7.96
C LEU A 517 25.88 21.02 -9.46
N PHE A 518 26.88 20.75 -10.31
CA PHE A 518 26.77 20.63 -11.77
C PHE A 518 27.03 19.21 -12.27
N SER A 519 26.91 18.19 -11.41
CA SER A 519 27.23 16.83 -11.82
C SER A 519 26.32 16.36 -12.95
N ASN A 520 26.90 15.83 -14.03
CA ASN A 520 26.24 15.42 -15.27
C ASN A 520 25.61 16.59 -16.08
N CYS A 521 26.13 17.82 -15.95
CA CYS A 521 25.86 18.90 -16.90
C CYS A 521 26.70 18.69 -18.15
N THR A 522 26.28 17.78 -19.02
CA THR A 522 27.08 17.25 -20.13
C THR A 522 27.37 18.27 -21.22
N GLU A 523 26.49 19.27 -21.41
CA GLU A 523 26.66 20.37 -22.39
C GLU A 523 27.31 21.64 -21.82
N LEU A 524 27.68 21.66 -20.53
CA LEU A 524 28.36 22.81 -19.92
C LEU A 524 29.76 22.94 -20.53
N ASN A 525 30.00 24.00 -21.30
CA ASN A 525 31.23 24.15 -22.08
C ASN A 525 32.28 25.08 -21.45
N LYS A 526 31.82 26.09 -20.72
CA LYS A 526 32.61 27.11 -20.03
C LYS A 526 31.89 27.46 -18.73
N ILE A 527 32.67 27.66 -17.67
CA ILE A 527 32.16 28.29 -16.45
C ILE A 527 33.21 29.21 -15.84
N THR A 528 32.76 30.39 -15.38
CA THR A 528 33.56 31.32 -14.59
C THR A 528 33.09 31.24 -13.14
N ILE A 529 34.00 30.87 -12.24
CA ILE A 529 33.72 30.78 -10.81
C ILE A 529 33.95 32.16 -10.18
N SER A 530 32.92 32.69 -9.51
CA SER A 530 32.92 34.05 -8.95
C SER A 530 34.04 34.28 -7.92
N SER A 531 34.51 35.53 -7.81
CA SER A 531 35.66 35.94 -7.00
C SER A 531 35.52 35.73 -5.49
N ASN A 532 34.33 35.41 -4.98
CA ASN A 532 34.10 35.21 -3.54
C ASN A 532 34.13 33.73 -3.14
N ILE A 533 34.24 32.81 -4.11
CA ILE A 533 34.23 31.36 -3.84
C ILE A 533 35.56 30.93 -3.20
N LYS A 534 35.46 30.28 -2.03
CA LYS A 534 36.56 29.73 -1.24
C LYS A 534 36.72 28.22 -1.39
N SER A 535 35.65 27.50 -1.77
CA SER A 535 35.72 26.04 -1.89
C SER A 535 34.87 25.44 -3.01
N ILE A 536 35.36 24.34 -3.60
CA ILE A 536 34.64 23.51 -4.57
C ILE A 536 34.46 22.09 -4.00
N GLY A 537 33.20 21.68 -3.86
CA GLY A 537 32.82 20.42 -3.22
C GLY A 537 33.07 19.14 -4.03
N TYR A 538 32.72 18.01 -3.42
CA TYR A 538 32.89 16.67 -3.98
C TYR A 538 32.02 16.47 -5.23
N LYS A 539 32.65 16.03 -6.33
CA LYS A 539 31.98 15.72 -7.61
C LYS A 539 31.20 16.89 -8.22
N THR A 540 31.52 18.13 -7.89
CA THR A 540 30.81 19.34 -8.35
C THR A 540 30.60 19.35 -9.86
N PHE A 541 31.62 19.01 -10.65
CA PHE A 541 31.57 18.95 -12.11
C PHE A 541 31.63 17.53 -12.66
N MET A 542 31.38 16.49 -11.85
CA MET A 542 31.52 15.10 -12.32
C MET A 542 30.71 14.85 -13.60
N HIS A 543 31.33 14.28 -14.64
CA HIS A 543 30.76 14.05 -15.98
C HIS A 543 30.33 15.31 -16.75
N CYS A 544 30.97 16.47 -16.53
CA CYS A 544 30.84 17.63 -17.42
C CYS A 544 31.71 17.43 -18.67
N ASN A 545 31.29 16.50 -19.53
CA ASN A 545 32.13 15.98 -20.61
C ASN A 545 32.43 17.00 -21.73
N ASN A 546 31.66 18.08 -21.86
CA ASN A 546 31.93 19.17 -22.82
C ASN A 546 32.63 20.38 -22.20
N LEU A 547 32.99 20.34 -20.91
CA LEU A 547 33.69 21.44 -20.26
C LEU A 547 35.12 21.53 -20.80
N VAL A 548 35.41 22.57 -21.60
CA VAL A 548 36.72 22.80 -22.23
C VAL A 548 37.56 23.76 -21.42
N GLU A 549 36.92 24.79 -20.85
CA GLU A 549 37.58 25.84 -20.09
C GLU A 549 36.86 26.17 -18.79
N ILE A 550 37.64 26.46 -17.76
CA ILE A 550 37.15 26.92 -16.46
C ILE A 550 38.03 28.06 -15.94
N THR A 551 37.39 29.11 -15.43
CA THR A 551 38.07 30.21 -14.73
C THR A 551 37.86 30.09 -13.24
N LEU A 552 38.94 30.04 -12.47
CA LEU A 552 38.98 29.86 -11.03
C LEU A 552 39.52 31.12 -10.33
N PRO A 553 38.95 31.56 -9.19
CA PRO A 553 39.37 32.77 -8.49
C PRO A 553 40.60 32.51 -7.61
N ASN A 554 41.36 33.56 -7.28
CA ASN A 554 42.46 33.49 -6.31
C ASN A 554 42.03 33.29 -4.86
N THR A 555 40.75 33.51 -4.54
CA THR A 555 40.18 33.28 -3.21
C THR A 555 39.98 31.80 -2.89
N LEU A 556 40.18 30.92 -3.86
CA LEU A 556 39.93 29.49 -3.72
C LEU A 556 40.98 28.86 -2.80
N VAL A 557 40.53 28.29 -1.68
CA VAL A 557 41.38 27.64 -0.66
C VAL A 557 41.29 26.11 -0.74
N PHE A 558 40.17 25.58 -1.25
CA PHE A 558 39.94 24.14 -1.28
C PHE A 558 39.23 23.68 -2.57
N VAL A 559 39.72 22.60 -3.17
CA VAL A 559 39.03 21.86 -4.23
C VAL A 559 39.03 20.38 -3.89
N ALA A 560 37.86 19.78 -3.81
CA ALA A 560 37.74 18.35 -3.52
C ALA A 560 38.43 17.49 -4.59
N ASN A 561 39.00 16.35 -4.16
CA ASN A 561 39.85 15.49 -4.97
C ASN A 561 39.23 14.99 -6.28
N VAL A 562 37.90 14.85 -6.33
CA VAL A 562 37.14 14.36 -7.48
C VAL A 562 36.14 15.40 -8.00
N ALA A 563 36.40 16.69 -7.74
CA ALA A 563 35.54 17.78 -8.23
C ALA A 563 35.32 17.71 -9.76
N PHE A 564 36.36 17.31 -10.50
CA PHE A 564 36.39 17.22 -11.98
C PHE A 564 36.43 15.78 -12.50
N LEU A 565 35.93 14.81 -11.73
CA LEU A 565 35.91 13.41 -12.15
C LEU A 565 35.21 13.24 -13.52
N ASP A 566 35.87 12.54 -14.44
CA ASP A 566 35.41 12.29 -15.81
C ASP A 566 35.16 13.56 -16.65
N CYS A 567 35.82 14.68 -16.33
CA CYS A 567 35.82 15.89 -17.17
C CYS A 567 36.89 15.81 -18.27
N ASN A 568 36.71 14.91 -19.24
CA ASN A 568 37.78 14.50 -20.15
C ASN A 568 38.17 15.54 -21.23
N LYS A 569 37.40 16.62 -21.40
CA LYS A 569 37.67 17.66 -22.42
C LYS A 569 38.27 18.95 -21.87
N ILE A 570 38.54 19.04 -20.57
CA ILE A 570 39.18 20.23 -20.01
C ILE A 570 40.58 20.34 -20.63
N GLN A 571 40.83 21.45 -21.32
CA GLN A 571 42.13 21.76 -21.93
C GLN A 571 42.81 22.92 -21.21
N LYS A 572 42.03 23.91 -20.75
CA LYS A 572 42.54 25.14 -20.15
C LYS A 572 41.88 25.43 -18.81
N ILE A 573 42.71 25.71 -17.81
CA ILE A 573 42.29 26.31 -16.55
C ILE A 573 42.89 27.70 -16.47
N TYR A 574 42.04 28.71 -16.34
CA TYR A 574 42.45 30.07 -16.04
C TYR A 574 42.38 30.26 -14.53
N TYR A 575 43.49 30.56 -13.88
CA TYR A 575 43.55 30.78 -12.44
C TYR A 575 43.97 32.21 -12.15
N ASN A 576 43.11 32.98 -11.49
CA ASN A 576 43.34 34.41 -11.20
C ASN A 576 44.32 34.65 -10.02
N GLY A 577 45.12 33.65 -9.67
CA GLY A 577 46.10 33.71 -8.59
C GLY A 577 47.48 33.23 -9.05
N SER A 578 48.44 33.24 -8.13
CA SER A 578 49.83 32.89 -8.44
C SER A 578 50.04 31.39 -8.64
N SER A 579 51.11 31.02 -9.35
CA SER A 579 51.50 29.61 -9.48
C SER A 579 51.78 28.91 -8.14
N GLN A 580 52.21 29.67 -7.12
CA GLN A 580 52.42 29.14 -5.76
C GLN A 580 51.09 28.79 -5.09
N GLN A 581 50.10 29.68 -5.17
CA GLN A 581 48.75 29.43 -4.64
C GLN A 581 48.12 28.21 -5.33
N TRP A 582 48.27 28.10 -6.64
CA TRP A 582 47.79 26.94 -7.41
C TRP A 582 48.38 25.61 -6.91
N LYS A 583 49.70 25.53 -6.70
CA LYS A 583 50.36 24.32 -6.19
C LYS A 583 49.79 23.90 -4.83
N SER A 584 49.57 24.86 -3.93
CA SER A 584 48.96 24.56 -2.62
C SER A 584 47.53 24.04 -2.74
N LEU A 585 46.76 24.54 -3.71
CA LEU A 585 45.37 24.16 -3.94
C LEU A 585 45.23 22.74 -4.52
N THR A 586 46.11 22.36 -5.46
CA THR A 586 45.99 21.11 -6.22
C THR A 586 46.64 19.90 -5.59
N ASN A 587 47.33 20.04 -4.44
CA ASN A 587 47.94 18.92 -3.74
C ASN A 587 46.95 17.78 -3.42
N SER A 588 45.65 18.07 -3.39
CA SER A 588 44.59 17.09 -3.17
C SER A 588 43.66 16.88 -4.38
N CYS A 589 43.80 17.63 -5.48
CA CYS A 589 42.85 17.64 -6.61
C CYS A 589 43.36 16.82 -7.81
N LEU A 590 42.60 15.81 -8.24
CA LEU A 590 42.88 15.07 -9.48
C LEU A 590 42.32 15.86 -10.66
N LEU A 591 43.21 16.59 -11.35
CA LEU A 591 42.88 17.21 -12.63
C LEU A 591 42.96 16.19 -13.77
N PRO A 592 42.20 16.41 -14.86
CA PRO A 592 42.40 15.65 -16.10
C PRO A 592 43.84 15.75 -16.60
N LYS A 593 44.31 14.71 -17.31
CA LYS A 593 45.65 14.71 -17.92
C LYS A 593 45.72 15.78 -19.02
N ASN A 594 46.90 16.37 -19.23
CA ASN A 594 47.19 17.34 -20.30
C ASN A 594 46.43 18.68 -20.21
N VAL A 595 46.17 19.18 -19.00
CA VAL A 595 45.55 20.49 -18.77
C VAL A 595 46.61 21.59 -18.69
N SER A 596 46.48 22.64 -19.49
CA SER A 596 47.29 23.86 -19.37
C SER A 596 46.67 24.80 -18.34
N VAL A 597 47.48 25.25 -17.37
CA VAL A 597 47.07 26.25 -16.37
C VAL A 597 47.67 27.60 -16.77
N ILE A 598 46.80 28.59 -16.96
CA ILE A 598 47.15 29.97 -17.32
C ILE A 598 46.90 30.84 -16.09
N TYR A 599 47.92 31.60 -15.69
CA TYR A 599 47.89 32.49 -14.54
C TYR A 599 47.67 33.93 -15.02
N PHE A 600 46.90 34.72 -14.26
CA PHE A 600 46.69 36.15 -14.50
C PHE A 600 47.33 37.00 -13.41
#